data_AF-A0A3C0GGF5-F1
#
_entry.id   AF-A0A3C0GGF5-F1
#
_cell.length_a   1.000
_cell.length_b   1.000
_cell.length_c   1.000
_cell.angle_alpha   90.00
_cell.angle_beta   90.00
_cell.angle_gamma   90.00
#
_symmetry.space_group_name_H-M   'P 1'
#
loop_
_entity.id
_entity.type
_entity.pdbx_description
1 polymer ?
#
loop_
_entity_poly.entity_id
_entity_poly.type
_entity_poly.pdbx_seq_one_letter_code
_entity_poly.pdbx_strand_id
1 'polypeptide(L)'
;MSFKNQIDFLKELQQNNSKEWMDANRKWYKQVRDEYIDWLNSMNGRLSAIDDEYYDTPGKKGINRINNNLMFHPNKPIYKDHLGAGFDKKPKTADFYFELGIDRCIFAGGLWRPEPKVLRSVREAIDYDGEELVKILNKKSFKTRFGDLYEDAKLTNAPKGFAKDHKHIELLKTKT
;
A
#
# COMPACT_ATOMS: atom_id res chain seq x y z
N MET A 1 5.18 -13.85 -16.86
CA MET A 1 4.37 -12.68 -17.24
C MET A 1 5.28 -11.46 -17.26
N SER A 2 5.19 -10.61 -18.28
CA SER A 2 5.94 -9.35 -18.37
C SER A 2 4.97 -8.18 -18.17
N PHE A 3 5.36 -7.16 -17.40
CA PHE A 3 4.55 -5.96 -17.14
C PHE A 3 4.66 -4.90 -18.26
N LYS A 4 5.20 -5.27 -19.43
CA LYS A 4 5.47 -4.33 -20.52
C LYS A 4 4.22 -3.55 -20.95
N ASN A 5 3.09 -4.24 -21.13
CA ASN A 5 1.84 -3.61 -21.58
C ASN A 5 1.32 -2.58 -20.55
N GLN A 6 1.39 -2.91 -19.26
CA GLN A 6 1.01 -2.02 -18.16
C GLN A 6 1.91 -0.78 -18.15
N ILE A 7 3.23 -0.95 -18.26
CA ILE A 7 4.18 0.16 -18.24
C ILE A 7 4.04 1.06 -19.46
N ASP A 8 3.89 0.49 -20.66
CA ASP A 8 3.70 1.25 -21.89
C ASP A 8 2.40 2.06 -21.84
N PHE A 9 1.31 1.46 -21.37
CA PHE A 9 0.05 2.18 -21.17
C PHE A 9 0.18 3.33 -20.17
N LEU A 10 0.84 3.11 -19.03
CA LEU A 10 1.03 4.16 -18.02
C LEU A 10 1.85 5.33 -18.59
N LYS A 11 2.89 5.05 -19.38
CA LYS A 11 3.70 6.10 -20.04
C LYS A 11 2.86 6.95 -21.00
N GLU A 12 2.10 6.31 -21.89
CA GLU A 12 1.22 7.03 -22.81
C GLU A 12 0.11 7.81 -22.08
N LEU A 13 -0.44 7.22 -21.01
CA LEU A 13 -1.44 7.86 -20.17
C LEU A 13 -0.89 9.13 -19.48
N GLN A 14 0.35 9.12 -19.01
CA GLN A 14 0.94 10.30 -18.37
C GLN A 14 1.24 11.42 -19.37
N GLN A 15 1.55 11.10 -20.63
CA GLN A 15 1.71 12.10 -21.68
C GLN A 15 0.37 12.69 -22.13
N ASN A 16 -0.73 11.94 -21.97
CA ASN A 16 -2.06 12.30 -22.49
C ASN A 16 -3.16 12.26 -21.41
N ASN A 17 -2.87 12.74 -20.20
CA ASN A 17 -3.70 12.52 -18.99
C ASN A 17 -5.03 13.31 -19.01
N SER A 18 -5.95 12.86 -19.86
CA SER A 18 -7.26 13.47 -20.12
C SER A 18 -8.33 12.38 -20.22
N LYS A 19 -9.58 12.76 -19.94
CA LYS A 19 -10.70 11.81 -20.01
C LYS A 19 -10.93 11.34 -21.45
N GLU A 20 -10.79 12.26 -22.40
CA GLU A 20 -10.97 12.06 -23.83
C GLU A 20 -10.00 11.00 -24.36
N TRP A 21 -8.72 11.08 -23.98
CA TRP A 21 -7.72 10.09 -24.35
C TRP A 21 -7.99 8.72 -23.72
N MET A 22 -8.37 8.67 -22.43
CA MET A 22 -8.74 7.42 -21.76
C MET A 22 -9.97 6.78 -22.41
N ASP A 23 -10.96 7.56 -22.83
CA ASP A 23 -12.16 7.07 -23.51
C ASP A 23 -11.81 6.49 -24.88
N ALA A 24 -10.94 7.14 -25.65
CA ALA A 24 -10.43 6.62 -26.92
C ALA A 24 -9.59 5.33 -26.73
N ASN A 25 -8.88 5.20 -25.61
CA ASN A 25 -8.00 4.07 -25.30
C ASN A 25 -8.63 3.06 -24.33
N ARG A 26 -9.94 3.12 -24.12
CA ARG A 26 -10.67 2.31 -23.12
C ARG A 26 -10.47 0.80 -23.31
N LYS A 27 -10.39 0.35 -24.56
CA LYS A 27 -10.12 -1.06 -24.87
C LYS A 27 -8.74 -1.49 -24.40
N TRP A 28 -7.72 -0.65 -24.62
CA TRP A 28 -6.35 -0.92 -24.17
C TRP A 28 -6.26 -0.92 -22.65
N TYR A 29 -6.87 0.07 -21.98
CA TYR A 29 -6.94 0.09 -20.52
C TYR A 29 -7.63 -1.16 -19.94
N LYS A 30 -8.72 -1.62 -20.56
CA LYS A 30 -9.40 -2.85 -20.13
C LYS A 30 -8.46 -4.05 -20.20
N GLN A 31 -7.71 -4.20 -21.29
CA GLN A 31 -6.73 -5.28 -21.44
C GLN A 31 -5.63 -5.19 -20.38
N VAL A 32 -5.04 -4.01 -20.20
CA VAL A 32 -4.01 -3.73 -19.18
C VAL A 32 -4.49 -4.12 -17.79
N ARG A 33 -5.74 -3.75 -17.46
CA ARG A 33 -6.38 -4.03 -16.19
C ARG A 33 -6.66 -5.52 -16.00
N ASP A 34 -7.17 -6.20 -17.01
CA ASP A 34 -7.52 -7.62 -16.93
C ASP A 34 -6.25 -8.47 -16.78
N GLU A 35 -5.20 -8.18 -17.55
CA GLU A 35 -3.87 -8.81 -17.39
C GLU A 35 -3.30 -8.59 -15.98
N TYR A 36 -3.42 -7.37 -15.44
CA TYR A 36 -2.96 -7.10 -14.08
C TYR A 36 -3.76 -7.91 -13.03
N ILE A 37 -5.08 -8.04 -13.21
CA ILE A 37 -5.93 -8.86 -12.34
C ILE A 37 -5.53 -10.35 -12.39
N ASP A 38 -5.19 -10.87 -13.56
CA ASP A 38 -4.76 -12.26 -13.69
C ASP A 38 -3.45 -12.52 -12.92
N TRP A 39 -2.51 -11.56 -13.00
CA TRP A 39 -1.30 -11.60 -12.17
C TRP A 39 -1.64 -11.54 -10.67
N LEU A 40 -2.53 -10.64 -10.26
CA LEU A 40 -2.97 -10.53 -8.86
C LEU A 40 -3.61 -11.83 -8.36
N ASN A 41 -4.44 -12.49 -9.17
CA ASN A 41 -5.04 -13.78 -8.80
C ASN A 41 -3.96 -14.86 -8.62
N SER A 42 -2.96 -14.91 -9.50
CA SER A 42 -1.84 -15.85 -9.36
C SER A 42 -1.04 -15.59 -8.08
N MET A 43 -0.76 -14.33 -7.76
CA MET A 43 -0.06 -13.95 -6.52
C MET A 43 -0.88 -14.25 -5.27
N ASN A 44 -2.17 -13.96 -5.29
CA ASN A 44 -3.11 -14.27 -4.21
C ASN A 44 -3.10 -15.78 -3.87
N GLY A 45 -3.13 -16.65 -4.89
CA GLY A 45 -3.02 -18.10 -4.68
C GLY A 45 -1.67 -18.53 -4.10
N ARG A 46 -0.57 -17.87 -4.47
CA ARG A 46 0.77 -18.14 -3.90
C ARG A 46 0.87 -17.72 -2.44
N LEU A 47 0.36 -16.55 -2.09
CA LEU A 47 0.37 -16.05 -0.71
C LEU A 47 -0.49 -16.95 0.19
N SER A 48 -1.69 -17.32 -0.28
CA SER A 48 -2.58 -18.23 0.44
C SER A 48 -1.99 -19.63 0.66
N ALA A 49 -1.01 -20.06 -0.14
CA ALA A 49 -0.33 -21.34 0.04
C ALA A 49 0.86 -21.28 1.02
N ILE A 50 1.27 -20.07 1.42
CA ILE A 50 2.40 -19.84 2.34
C ILE A 50 1.91 -19.56 3.76
N ASP A 51 0.73 -18.97 3.92
CA ASP A 51 0.17 -18.56 5.20
C ASP A 51 -1.27 -19.04 5.34
N ASP A 52 -1.51 -19.94 6.31
CA ASP A 52 -2.82 -20.53 6.59
C ASP A 52 -3.83 -19.51 7.15
N GLU A 53 -3.36 -18.36 7.66
CA GLU A 53 -4.23 -17.27 8.16
C GLU A 53 -4.55 -16.22 7.10
N TYR A 54 -4.00 -16.36 5.89
CA TYR A 54 -4.17 -15.40 4.80
C TYR A 54 -5.64 -15.21 4.40
N TYR A 55 -6.06 -13.95 4.29
CA TYR A 55 -7.39 -13.59 3.83
C TYR A 55 -7.46 -13.52 2.30
N ASP A 56 -8.17 -14.47 1.70
CA ASP A 56 -8.39 -14.55 0.25
C ASP A 56 -8.89 -13.22 -0.33
N THR A 57 -8.04 -12.60 -1.15
CA THR A 57 -8.29 -11.31 -1.78
C THR A 57 -8.15 -11.43 -3.29
N PRO A 58 -9.20 -11.89 -4.00
CA PRO A 58 -9.19 -11.97 -5.46
C PRO A 58 -8.80 -10.64 -6.10
N GLY A 59 -8.07 -10.69 -7.22
CA GLY A 59 -7.51 -9.49 -7.87
C GLY A 59 -8.54 -8.42 -8.20
N LYS A 60 -9.77 -8.81 -8.54
CA LYS A 60 -10.89 -7.87 -8.77
C LYS A 60 -11.30 -7.09 -7.51
N LYS A 61 -11.12 -7.65 -6.32
CA LYS A 61 -11.36 -7.00 -5.01
C LYS A 61 -10.13 -6.26 -4.50
N GLY A 62 -8.94 -6.74 -4.84
CA GLY A 62 -7.66 -6.15 -4.43
C GLY A 62 -7.25 -4.90 -5.22
N ILE A 63 -7.57 -4.85 -6.52
CA ILE A 63 -7.14 -3.78 -7.42
C ILE A 63 -7.74 -2.41 -7.06
N ASN A 64 -6.91 -1.38 -7.01
CA ASN A 64 -7.32 0.00 -6.82
C ASN A 64 -7.77 0.64 -8.14
N ARG A 65 -8.62 1.67 -8.05
CA ARG A 65 -8.93 2.52 -9.22
C ARG A 65 -7.69 3.29 -9.69
N ILE A 66 -7.57 3.45 -11.01
CA ILE A 66 -6.52 4.25 -11.64
C ILE A 66 -6.74 5.77 -11.46
N ASN A 67 -7.95 6.23 -11.16
CA ASN A 67 -8.22 7.66 -10.95
C ASN A 67 -7.60 8.19 -9.65
N ASN A 68 -7.03 9.39 -9.71
CA ASN A 68 -6.70 10.17 -8.53
C ASN A 68 -7.98 10.69 -7.85
N ASN A 69 -7.89 10.94 -6.54
CA ASN A 69 -8.94 11.66 -5.83
C ASN A 69 -8.68 13.17 -5.92
N LEU A 70 -9.37 13.83 -6.86
CA LEU A 70 -9.18 15.26 -7.11
C LEU A 70 -9.95 16.15 -6.11
N MET A 71 -10.91 15.60 -5.34
CA MET A 71 -11.71 16.40 -4.39
C MET A 71 -10.85 17.09 -3.32
N PHE A 72 -9.75 16.45 -2.90
CA PHE A 72 -8.85 16.99 -1.88
C PHE A 72 -7.51 17.49 -2.46
N HIS A 73 -7.25 17.21 -3.74
CA HIS A 73 -6.00 17.53 -4.43
C HIS A 73 -6.29 17.89 -5.89
N PRO A 74 -6.84 19.09 -6.15
CA PRO A 74 -7.31 19.48 -7.48
C PRO A 74 -6.20 19.56 -8.53
N ASN A 75 -4.97 19.78 -8.09
CA ASN A 75 -3.80 19.92 -8.97
C ASN A 75 -3.19 18.56 -9.39
N LYS A 76 -3.72 17.43 -8.92
CA LYS A 76 -3.24 16.12 -9.35
C LYS A 76 -3.74 15.79 -10.76
N PRO A 77 -2.99 15.00 -11.54
CA PRO A 77 -3.50 14.48 -12.81
C PRO A 77 -4.75 13.63 -12.58
N ILE A 78 -5.64 13.55 -13.58
CA ILE A 78 -6.90 12.79 -13.50
C ILE A 78 -6.64 11.32 -13.17
N TYR A 79 -5.61 10.75 -13.80
CA TYR A 79 -5.21 9.36 -13.64
C TYR A 79 -3.81 9.24 -13.02
N LYS A 80 -3.63 8.20 -12.21
CA LYS A 80 -2.37 7.83 -11.58
C LYS A 80 -1.36 7.33 -12.63
N ASP A 81 -0.10 7.45 -12.27
CA ASP A 81 1.09 6.93 -12.95
C ASP A 81 1.42 5.48 -12.54
N HIS A 82 0.52 4.83 -11.80
CA HIS A 82 0.72 3.48 -11.29
C HIS A 82 -0.59 2.69 -11.17
N LEU A 83 -0.45 1.37 -11.19
CA LEU A 83 -1.48 0.40 -10.83
C LEU A 83 -1.20 -0.09 -9.40
N GLY A 84 -2.13 0.16 -8.48
CA GLY A 84 -2.04 -0.31 -7.10
C GLY A 84 -3.00 -1.46 -6.81
N ALA A 85 -2.62 -2.37 -5.92
CA ALA A 85 -3.49 -3.43 -5.43
C ALA A 85 -3.14 -3.81 -4.00
N GLY A 86 -4.12 -4.31 -3.25
CA GLY A 86 -3.91 -4.92 -1.94
C GLY A 86 -4.15 -6.42 -1.95
N PHE A 87 -3.44 -7.14 -1.09
CA PHE A 87 -3.59 -8.56 -0.76
C PHE A 87 -3.86 -8.70 0.74
N ASP A 88 -4.40 -9.84 1.18
CA ASP A 88 -4.74 -10.07 2.60
C ASP A 88 -5.59 -8.95 3.23
N LYS A 89 -6.61 -8.47 2.50
CA LYS A 89 -7.40 -7.29 2.89
C LYS A 89 -8.46 -7.62 3.93
N LYS A 90 -8.06 -8.29 5.02
CA LYS A 90 -8.94 -8.59 6.14
C LYS A 90 -9.33 -7.29 6.86
N PRO A 91 -10.61 -7.10 7.19
CA PRO A 91 -11.05 -5.86 7.82
C PRO A 91 -10.34 -5.56 9.13
N LYS A 92 -9.85 -4.31 9.29
CA LYS A 92 -9.21 -3.78 10.51
C LYS A 92 -7.88 -4.44 10.90
N THR A 93 -7.26 -5.18 9.99
CA THR A 93 -5.91 -5.73 10.18
C THR A 93 -4.93 -5.07 9.20
N ALA A 94 -3.64 -5.41 9.35
CA ALA A 94 -2.65 -5.10 8.33
C ALA A 94 -2.98 -5.84 7.03
N ASP A 95 -2.53 -5.29 5.91
CA ASP A 95 -2.61 -5.88 4.58
C ASP A 95 -1.27 -5.78 3.86
N PHE A 96 -1.15 -6.38 2.68
CA PHE A 96 -0.03 -6.17 1.78
C PHE A 96 -0.45 -5.28 0.62
N TYR A 97 0.45 -4.41 0.18
CA TYR A 97 0.26 -3.51 -0.94
C TYR A 97 1.29 -3.76 -2.04
N PHE A 98 0.84 -3.76 -3.28
CA PHE A 98 1.70 -3.76 -4.46
C PHE A 98 1.37 -2.58 -5.37
N GLU A 99 2.42 -1.88 -5.79
CA GLU A 99 2.38 -0.79 -6.76
C GLU A 99 3.27 -1.14 -7.95
N LEU A 100 2.70 -1.08 -9.14
CA LEU A 100 3.43 -1.08 -10.41
C LEU A 100 3.30 0.31 -11.03
N GLY A 101 4.35 1.13 -10.92
CA GLY A 101 4.43 2.47 -11.49
C GLY A 101 5.48 2.59 -12.59
N ILE A 102 5.49 3.74 -13.27
CA ILE A 102 6.46 4.07 -14.32
C ILE A 102 7.87 4.22 -13.73
N ASP A 103 7.98 4.89 -12.59
CA ASP A 103 9.26 5.25 -11.97
C ASP A 103 9.67 4.29 -10.85
N ARG A 104 8.71 3.56 -10.28
CA ARG A 104 8.95 2.68 -9.14
C ARG A 104 8.00 1.49 -9.09
N CYS A 105 8.43 0.48 -8.38
CA CYS A 105 7.66 -0.70 -8.03
C CYS A 105 7.79 -0.91 -6.52
N ILE A 106 6.68 -1.03 -5.81
CA ILE A 106 6.66 -1.15 -4.34
C ILE A 106 5.90 -2.41 -3.97
N PHE A 107 6.48 -3.19 -3.05
CA PHE A 107 5.76 -4.21 -2.31
C PHE A 107 5.93 -3.92 -0.81
N ALA A 108 4.83 -3.63 -0.12
CA ALA A 108 4.81 -3.24 1.29
C ALA A 108 3.79 -4.08 2.07
N GLY A 109 3.91 -4.09 3.40
CA GLY A 109 2.92 -4.70 4.28
C GLY A 109 2.81 -3.91 5.58
N GLY A 110 1.61 -3.85 6.15
CA GLY A 110 1.35 -3.11 7.39
C GLY A 110 0.01 -2.39 7.38
N LEU A 111 -0.10 -1.32 8.17
CA LEU A 111 -1.30 -0.49 8.27
C LEU A 111 -1.06 0.86 7.61
N TRP A 112 -1.71 1.13 6.48
CA TRP A 112 -1.58 2.43 5.84
C TRP A 112 -2.66 3.40 6.32
N ARG A 113 -2.26 4.38 7.16
CA ARG A 113 -3.12 5.44 7.72
C ARG A 113 -4.47 4.91 8.23
N PRO A 114 -4.46 3.96 9.19
CA PRO A 114 -5.68 3.33 9.67
C PRO A 114 -6.58 4.32 10.41
N GLU A 115 -7.85 3.94 10.60
CA GLU A 115 -8.80 4.73 11.38
C GLU A 115 -8.31 4.99 12.82
N PRO A 116 -8.71 6.10 13.46
CA PRO A 116 -8.17 6.49 14.77
C PRO A 116 -8.24 5.41 15.85
N LYS A 117 -9.28 4.57 15.83
CA LYS A 117 -9.46 3.46 16.78
C LYS A 117 -8.39 2.38 16.60
N VAL A 118 -8.12 1.97 15.36
CA VAL A 118 -7.08 0.97 15.06
C VAL A 118 -5.69 1.55 15.35
N LEU A 119 -5.43 2.81 14.95
CA LEU A 119 -4.16 3.47 15.24
C LEU A 119 -3.90 3.58 16.75
N ARG A 120 -4.94 3.87 17.55
CA ARG A 120 -4.85 3.89 19.00
C ARG A 120 -4.48 2.51 19.55
N SER A 121 -5.15 1.46 19.08
CA SER A 121 -4.88 0.08 19.51
C SER A 121 -3.44 -0.36 19.21
N VAL A 122 -2.90 -0.02 18.04
CA VAL A 122 -1.48 -0.29 17.70
C VAL A 122 -0.55 0.43 18.67
N ARG A 123 -0.83 1.70 18.99
CA ARG A 123 -0.03 2.46 19.95
C ARG A 123 -0.09 1.88 21.36
N GLU A 124 -1.25 1.40 21.79
CA GLU A 124 -1.39 0.70 23.08
C GLU A 124 -0.57 -0.60 23.11
N ALA A 125 -0.51 -1.34 21.99
CA ALA A 125 0.37 -2.51 21.89
C ALA A 125 1.87 -2.13 21.93
N ILE A 126 2.27 -1.01 21.31
CA ILE A 126 3.65 -0.51 21.37
C ILE A 126 4.01 -0.01 22.78
N ASP A 127 3.07 0.59 23.50
CA ASP A 127 3.25 1.02 24.89
C ASP A 127 3.43 -0.19 25.83
N TYR A 128 2.63 -1.24 25.61
CA TYR A 128 2.69 -2.49 26.39
C TYR A 128 3.94 -3.34 26.09
N ASP A 129 4.27 -3.57 24.81
CA ASP A 129 5.35 -4.48 24.37
C ASP A 129 6.03 -4.01 23.07
N GLY A 130 6.39 -2.73 22.99
CA GLY A 130 7.07 -2.18 21.81
C GLY A 130 8.47 -2.73 21.58
N GLU A 131 9.10 -3.36 22.58
CA GLU A 131 10.38 -4.05 22.43
C GLU A 131 10.33 -5.15 21.40
N GLU A 132 9.23 -5.89 21.29
CA GLU A 132 9.09 -6.95 20.29
C GLU A 132 9.07 -6.38 18.87
N LEU A 133 8.36 -5.26 18.66
CA LEU A 133 8.40 -4.55 17.39
C LEU A 133 9.81 -4.04 17.08
N VAL A 134 10.50 -3.43 18.05
CA VAL A 134 11.89 -2.97 17.89
C VAL A 134 12.83 -4.14 17.54
N LYS A 135 12.67 -5.30 18.16
CA LYS A 135 13.44 -6.50 17.81
C LYS A 135 13.18 -6.91 16.37
N ILE A 136 11.91 -6.97 15.93
CA ILE A 136 11.54 -7.32 14.55
C ILE A 136 12.18 -6.34 13.55
N LEU A 137 12.04 -5.03 13.76
CA LEU A 137 12.60 -3.99 12.89
C LEU A 137 14.14 -4.07 12.82
N ASN A 138 14.79 -4.57 13.87
CA ASN A 138 16.23 -4.77 13.91
C ASN A 138 16.71 -6.13 13.39
N LYS A 139 15.82 -7.06 13.04
CA LYS A 139 16.23 -8.34 12.43
C LYS A 139 16.91 -8.07 11.08
N LYS A 140 18.07 -8.71 10.86
CA LYS A 140 18.81 -8.60 9.59
C LYS A 140 17.94 -8.96 8.38
N SER A 141 17.10 -9.98 8.50
CA SER A 141 16.17 -10.39 7.44
C SER A 141 15.16 -9.27 7.10
N PHE A 142 14.62 -8.59 8.10
CA PHE A 142 13.72 -7.46 7.90
C PHE A 142 14.43 -6.31 7.18
N LYS A 143 15.58 -5.85 7.71
CA LYS A 143 16.35 -4.76 7.11
C LYS A 143 16.82 -5.06 5.69
N THR A 144 17.22 -6.30 5.42
CA THR A 144 17.64 -6.72 4.08
C THR A 144 16.49 -6.68 3.09
N ARG A 145 15.26 -6.99 3.53
CA ARG A 145 14.09 -7.09 2.66
C ARG A 145 13.36 -5.77 2.48
N PHE A 146 13.23 -4.98 3.55
CA PHE A 146 12.37 -3.80 3.61
C PHE A 146 13.12 -2.52 3.97
N GLY A 147 14.35 -2.60 4.45
CA GLY A 147 15.09 -1.46 4.99
C GLY A 147 14.58 -1.08 6.37
N ASP A 148 13.50 -0.29 6.41
CA ASP A 148 12.86 0.22 7.64
C ASP A 148 11.33 0.33 7.42
N LEU A 149 10.61 0.84 8.42
CA LEU A 149 9.23 1.26 8.25
C LEU A 149 9.10 2.33 7.16
N TYR A 150 8.00 2.28 6.42
CA TYR A 150 7.72 3.25 5.37
C TYR A 150 7.64 4.66 5.96
N GLU A 151 8.31 5.62 5.31
CA GLU A 151 8.34 7.01 5.78
C GLU A 151 7.03 7.74 5.46
N ASP A 152 6.32 8.19 6.50
CA ASP A 152 5.17 9.08 6.41
C ASP A 152 5.25 10.18 7.50
N ALA A 153 4.35 11.16 7.40
CA ALA A 153 4.23 12.25 8.35
C ALA A 153 4.03 11.74 9.80
N LYS A 154 4.97 12.07 10.69
CA LYS A 154 4.89 11.77 12.12
C LYS A 154 4.24 12.91 12.90
N LEU A 155 3.79 12.62 14.11
CA LEU A 155 3.39 13.64 15.08
C LEU A 155 4.62 14.34 15.64
N THR A 156 4.54 15.66 15.82
CA THR A 156 5.60 16.45 16.46
C THR A 156 5.63 16.21 17.97
N ASN A 157 4.46 16.14 18.60
CA ASN A 157 4.28 15.88 20.02
C ASN A 157 3.91 14.42 20.28
N ALA A 158 4.10 13.98 21.53
CA ALA A 158 3.58 12.71 22.00
C ALA A 158 2.07 12.60 21.73
N PRO A 159 1.58 11.46 21.22
CA PRO A 159 0.15 11.27 21.05
C PRO A 159 -0.57 11.36 22.40
N LYS A 160 -1.81 11.87 22.39
CA LYS A 160 -2.61 12.05 23.62
C LYS A 160 -2.67 10.75 24.42
N GLY A 161 -2.37 10.81 25.71
CA GLY A 161 -2.42 9.65 26.62
C GLY A 161 -1.20 8.74 26.62
N PHE A 162 -0.07 9.17 26.02
CA PHE A 162 1.23 8.52 26.14
C PHE A 162 2.26 9.48 26.72
N ALA A 163 3.22 8.96 27.47
CA ALA A 163 4.27 9.76 28.12
C ALA A 163 5.20 10.41 27.08
N LYS A 164 5.66 11.63 27.34
CA LYS A 164 6.55 12.36 26.40
C LYS A 164 7.95 11.73 26.31
N ASP A 165 8.37 11.09 27.38
CA ASP A 165 9.65 10.39 27.58
C ASP A 165 9.53 8.87 27.41
N HIS A 166 8.44 8.39 26.78
CA HIS A 166 8.26 6.97 26.52
C HIS A 166 9.43 6.40 25.70
N LYS A 167 9.98 5.25 26.11
CA LYS A 167 11.13 4.59 25.45
C LYS A 167 10.94 4.37 23.94
N HIS A 168 9.70 4.12 23.51
CA HIS A 168 9.31 3.91 22.10
C HIS A 168 8.59 5.11 21.48
N ILE A 169 8.82 6.32 21.98
CA ILE A 169 8.07 7.52 21.57
C ILE A 169 8.10 7.77 20.05
N GLU A 170 9.21 7.47 19.39
CA GLU A 170 9.37 7.66 17.95
C GLU A 170 8.49 6.70 17.12
N LEU A 171 8.21 5.50 17.64
CA LEU A 171 7.23 4.59 17.04
C LEU A 171 5.80 5.05 17.31
N LEU A 172 5.52 5.52 18.53
CA LEU A 172 4.20 6.03 18.90
C LEU A 172 3.79 7.27 18.08
N LYS A 173 4.73 8.10 17.66
CA LYS A 173 4.49 9.28 16.82
C LYS A 173 4.13 8.94 15.37
N THR A 174 4.39 7.72 14.90
CA THR A 174 4.06 7.30 13.53
C THR A 174 2.54 7.27 13.32
N LYS A 175 2.10 7.49 12.07
CA LYS A 175 0.68 7.49 11.66
C LYS A 175 0.31 6.30 10.77
N THR A 176 1.26 5.44 10.48
CA THR A 176 1.21 4.26 9.61
C THR A 176 1.94 3.14 10.30
#